data_AF-A0A1B6K5W4-F1
#
_entry.id   AF-A0A1B6K5W4-F1
#
_cell.length_a   1.000
_cell.length_b   1.000
_cell.length_c   1.000
_cell.angle_alpha   90.00
_cell.angle_beta   90.00
_cell.angle_gamma   90.00
#
_symmetry.space_group_name_H-M   'P 1'
#
loop_
_entity.id
_entity.type
_entity.pdbx_description
1 polymer ?
#
loop_
_entity_poly.entity_id
_entity_poly.type
_entity_poly.pdbx_seq_one_letter_code
_entity_poly.pdbx_strand_id
1 'polypeptide(L)'
;LLPIVALWTLLPDSIAISSHYFTEYISTILFKLPFSRSLETEADTVGLEMVARACYDPRQASVFWRKMERLAEDEQIEWLSTHPSHKTRYETLDGLMPKAFSILTRYCSRSDPGPHAPRRN
;
A
#
# COMPACT_ATOMS: atom_id res chain seq x y z
N LEU A 1 0.54 35.66 -1.48
CA LEU A 1 0.07 35.87 -2.89
C LEU A 1 0.90 36.93 -3.60
N LEU A 2 0.97 38.18 -3.12
CA LEU A 2 1.78 39.26 -3.75
C LEU A 2 3.27 38.94 -4.00
N PRO A 3 4.05 38.29 -3.10
CA PRO A 3 5.46 37.99 -3.38
C PRO A 3 5.67 36.87 -4.41
N ILE A 4 4.70 35.95 -4.53
CA ILE A 4 4.73 34.85 -5.52
C ILE A 4 4.45 35.41 -6.92
N VAL A 5 3.51 36.33 -7.02
CA VAL A 5 3.18 36.99 -8.30
C VAL A 5 4.35 37.84 -8.79
N ALA A 6 5.01 38.60 -7.90
CA ALA A 6 6.16 39.41 -8.27
C ALA A 6 7.34 38.58 -8.81
N LEU A 7 7.61 37.41 -8.21
CA LEU A 7 8.65 36.48 -8.65
C LEU A 7 8.37 35.94 -10.06
N TRP A 8 7.11 35.62 -10.36
CA TRP A 8 6.65 35.15 -11.67
C TRP A 8 6.69 36.21 -12.77
N THR A 9 6.55 37.49 -12.43
CA THR A 9 6.57 38.60 -13.42
C THR A 9 7.96 39.17 -13.67
N LEU A 10 8.94 38.89 -12.81
CA LEU A 10 10.28 39.50 -12.83
C LEU A 10 11.40 38.52 -13.24
N LEU A 11 11.15 37.21 -13.23
CA LEU A 11 12.07 36.19 -13.72
C LEU A 11 11.74 35.82 -15.18
N PRO A 12 12.74 35.48 -16.02
CA PRO A 12 12.48 34.97 -17.37
C PRO A 12 11.58 33.73 -17.32
N ASP A 13 10.61 33.65 -18.23
CA ASP A 13 9.61 32.56 -18.29
C ASP A 13 10.23 31.16 -18.23
N SER A 14 11.45 30.99 -18.76
CA SER A 14 12.20 29.73 -18.72
C SER A 14 12.56 29.28 -17.30
N ILE A 15 12.94 30.20 -16.41
CA ILE A 15 13.27 29.89 -15.02
C ILE A 15 12.00 29.53 -14.27
N ALA A 16 10.91 30.27 -14.46
CA ALA A 16 9.61 29.97 -13.88
C ALA A 16 9.18 28.55 -14.28
N ILE A 17 9.14 28.24 -15.58
CA ILE A 17 8.76 26.91 -16.10
C ILE A 17 9.63 25.80 -15.49
N SER A 18 10.95 25.97 -15.48
CA SER A 18 11.87 24.98 -14.89
C SER A 18 11.65 24.78 -13.39
N SER A 19 11.39 25.85 -12.65
CA SER A 19 11.13 25.82 -11.21
C SER A 19 9.81 25.12 -10.87
N HIS A 20 8.80 25.22 -11.75
CA HIS A 20 7.54 24.49 -11.60
C HIS A 20 7.73 22.99 -11.75
N TYR A 21 8.40 22.55 -12.82
CA TYR A 21 8.71 21.13 -13.00
C TYR A 21 9.55 20.56 -11.87
N PHE A 22 10.55 21.32 -11.41
CA PHE A 22 11.38 20.91 -10.29
C PHE A 22 10.59 20.78 -8.99
N THR A 23 9.73 21.75 -8.68
CA THR A 23 8.92 21.74 -7.45
C THR A 23 7.91 20.59 -7.45
N GLU A 24 7.26 20.33 -8.59
CA GLU A 24 6.35 19.18 -8.73
C GLU A 24 7.07 17.83 -8.59
N TYR A 25 8.28 17.72 -9.14
CA TYR A 25 9.09 16.51 -9.00
C TYR A 25 9.47 16.24 -7.55
N ILE A 26 9.97 17.26 -6.84
CA ILE A 26 10.33 17.16 -5.41
C ILE A 26 9.10 16.85 -4.56
N SER A 27 7.98 17.53 -4.80
CA SER A 27 6.71 17.29 -4.08
C SER A 27 6.22 15.86 -4.27
N THR A 28 6.35 15.32 -5.48
CA THR A 28 5.94 13.96 -5.79
C THR A 28 6.75 12.94 -5.00
N ILE A 29 8.08 13.07 -5.00
CA ILE A 29 8.95 12.14 -4.28
C ILE A 29 8.80 12.23 -2.77
N LEU A 30 8.72 13.45 -2.23
CA LEU A 30 8.72 13.67 -0.78
C LEU A 30 7.36 13.45 -0.12
N PHE A 31 6.26 13.75 -0.82
CA PHE A 31 4.93 13.73 -0.22
C PHE A 31 4.01 12.73 -0.90
N LYS A 32 3.84 12.81 -2.23
CA LYS A 32 2.82 12.01 -2.93
C LYS A 32 3.14 10.50 -2.84
N LEU A 33 4.36 10.10 -3.18
CA LEU A 33 4.78 8.70 -3.18
C LEU A 33 4.72 8.04 -1.78
N PRO A 34 5.33 8.59 -0.71
CA PRO A 34 5.27 7.96 0.61
C PRO A 34 3.84 7.94 1.20
N PHE A 35 3.05 8.99 0.96
CA PHE A 35 1.65 9.02 1.39
C PHE A 35 0.83 7.94 0.69
N SER A 36 0.97 7.79 -0.63
CA SER A 36 0.34 6.71 -1.41
C SER A 36 0.66 5.34 -0.84
N ARG A 37 1.94 5.06 -0.56
CA ARG A 37 2.35 3.78 0.04
C ARG A 37 1.76 3.55 1.42
N SER A 38 1.65 4.59 2.26
CA SER A 38 1.00 4.48 3.57
C SER A 38 -0.47 4.09 3.46
N LEU A 39 -1.20 4.65 2.48
CA LEU A 39 -2.61 4.31 2.23
C LEU A 39 -2.77 2.86 1.77
N GLU A 40 -1.86 2.38 0.93
CA GLU A 40 -1.85 0.97 0.47
C GLU A 40 -1.61 0.00 1.64
N THR A 41 -0.66 0.30 2.53
CA THR A 41 -0.41 -0.50 3.73
C THR A 41 -1.61 -0.52 4.68
N GLU A 42 -2.29 0.61 4.84
CA GLU A 42 -3.53 0.69 5.62
C GLU A 42 -4.65 -0.12 4.97
N ALA A 43 -4.82 -0.02 3.65
CA ALA A 43 -5.79 -0.79 2.89
C ALA A 43 -5.55 -2.30 3.02
N ASP A 44 -4.30 -2.76 2.95
CA ASP A 44 -3.95 -4.17 3.16
C ASP A 44 -4.26 -4.64 4.58
N THR A 45 -3.95 -3.81 5.57
CA THR A 45 -4.22 -4.10 6.98
C THR A 45 -5.72 -4.25 7.22
N VAL A 46 -6.50 -3.25 6.81
CA VAL A 46 -7.96 -3.23 6.98
C VAL A 46 -8.62 -4.35 6.16
N GLY A 47 -8.16 -4.57 4.93
CA GLY A 47 -8.65 -5.65 4.07
C GLY A 47 -8.44 -7.03 4.72
N LEU A 48 -7.26 -7.28 5.30
CA LEU A 48 -6.98 -8.53 6.01
C LEU A 48 -7.88 -8.72 7.24
N GLU A 49 -8.17 -7.65 7.98
CA GLU A 49 -9.14 -7.72 9.08
C GLU A 49 -10.56 -8.04 8.59
N MET A 50 -10.98 -7.46 7.45
CA MET A 50 -12.28 -7.75 6.85
C MET A 50 -12.40 -9.22 6.43
N VAL A 51 -11.36 -9.77 5.79
CA VAL A 51 -11.28 -11.21 5.43
C VAL A 51 -11.43 -12.08 6.67
N ALA A 52 -10.71 -11.75 7.75
CA ALA A 52 -10.79 -12.48 9.00
C ALA A 52 -12.18 -12.38 9.67
N ARG A 53 -12.81 -11.19 9.66
CA ARG A 53 -14.18 -11.00 10.19
C ARG A 53 -15.23 -11.75 9.38
N ALA A 54 -15.02 -11.87 8.07
CA ALA A 54 -15.88 -12.61 7.16
C ALA A 54 -15.65 -14.14 7.18
N CYS A 55 -14.84 -14.64 8.12
CA CYS A 55 -14.57 -16.07 8.30
C CYS A 55 -13.84 -16.75 7.14
N TYR A 56 -13.08 -15.99 6.35
CA TYR A 56 -12.17 -16.51 5.33
C TYR A 56 -10.77 -16.72 5.92
N ASP A 57 -10.01 -17.66 5.35
CA ASP A 57 -8.63 -17.91 5.74
C ASP A 57 -7.71 -16.71 5.38
N PRO A 58 -7.20 -15.95 6.38
CA PRO A 58 -6.39 -14.75 6.13
C PRO A 58 -5.04 -15.07 5.44
N ARG A 59 -4.56 -16.32 5.53
CA ARG A 59 -3.29 -16.75 4.90
C ARG A 59 -3.32 -16.62 3.38
N GLN A 60 -4.50 -16.68 2.77
CA GLN A 60 -4.64 -16.61 1.31
C GLN A 60 -4.18 -15.26 0.75
N ALA A 61 -4.28 -14.18 1.54
CA ALA A 61 -3.82 -12.86 1.14
C ALA A 61 -2.29 -12.83 0.91
N SER A 62 -1.50 -13.36 1.86
CA SER A 62 -0.05 -13.46 1.71
C SER A 62 0.35 -14.40 0.57
N VAL A 63 -0.33 -15.55 0.45
CA VAL A 63 -0.10 -16.50 -0.66
C VAL A 63 -0.34 -15.86 -2.02
N PHE A 64 -1.37 -15.03 -2.15
CA PHE A 64 -1.66 -14.28 -3.38
C PHE A 64 -0.51 -13.35 -3.75
N TRP A 65 -0.06 -12.50 -2.83
CA TRP A 65 1.02 -11.54 -3.13
C TRP A 65 2.37 -12.23 -3.39
N ARG A 66 2.66 -13.34 -2.73
CA ARG A 66 3.83 -14.17 -3.04
C ARG A 66 3.76 -14.82 -4.43
N LYS A 67 2.56 -15.11 -4.95
CA LYS A 67 2.40 -15.58 -6.34
C LYS A 67 2.61 -14.43 -7.33
N MET A 68 2.10 -13.24 -7.01
CA MET A 68 2.29 -12.04 -7.84
C MET A 68 3.76 -11.65 -7.93
N GLU A 69 4.51 -11.76 -6.83
CA GLU A 69 5.97 -11.56 -6.83
C GLU A 69 6.68 -12.46 -7.85
N ARG A 70 6.32 -13.74 -7.91
CA ARG A 70 6.91 -14.69 -8.87
C ARG A 70 6.52 -14.45 -10.33
N LEU A 71 5.41 -13.76 -10.56
CA LEU A 71 4.92 -13.43 -11.89
C LEU A 71 5.41 -12.06 -12.37
N ALA A 72 5.99 -11.25 -11.49
CA ALA A 72 6.54 -9.97 -11.86
C ALA A 72 7.85 -10.17 -12.65
N GLU A 73 7.87 -9.72 -13.89
CA GLU A 73 9.06 -9.77 -14.76
C GLU A 73 10.07 -8.66 -14.43
N ASP A 74 9.59 -7.52 -13.92
CA ASP A 74 10.39 -6.38 -13.49
C ASP A 74 10.05 -5.98 -12.05
N GLU A 75 11.04 -6.06 -11.16
CA GLU A 75 10.93 -5.54 -9.80
C GLU A 75 11.16 -4.02 -9.85
N GLN A 76 10.06 -3.25 -9.89
CA GLN A 76 10.15 -1.79 -9.77
C GLN A 76 10.73 -1.40 -8.42
N ILE A 77 11.63 -0.41 -8.42
CA ILE A 77 12.22 0.06 -7.18
C ILE A 77 11.16 0.79 -6.34
N GLU A 78 10.84 0.23 -5.18
CA GLU A 78 9.68 0.63 -4.35
C GLU A 78 9.62 2.13 -4.01
N TRP A 79 10.77 2.77 -3.81
CA TRP A 79 10.83 4.20 -3.48
C TRP A 79 10.35 5.11 -4.61
N LEU A 80 10.49 4.68 -5.87
CA LEU A 80 10.02 5.38 -7.07
C LEU A 80 8.58 5.02 -7.45
N SER A 81 7.97 4.03 -6.79
CA SER A 81 6.63 3.56 -7.11
C SER A 81 5.57 4.13 -6.17
N THR A 82 4.35 4.27 -6.69
CA THR A 82 3.14 4.65 -5.92
C THR A 82 2.62 3.51 -5.06
N HIS A 83 3.01 2.27 -5.37
CA HIS A 83 2.60 1.07 -4.64
C HIS A 83 3.83 0.37 -4.02
N PRO A 84 3.69 -0.24 -2.83
CA PRO A 84 4.74 -1.09 -2.26
C PRO A 84 5.01 -2.30 -3.15
N SER A 85 6.23 -2.84 -3.09
CA SER A 85 6.60 -4.02 -3.86
C SER A 85 5.77 -5.24 -3.45
N HIS A 86 5.63 -6.22 -4.35
CA HIS A 86 4.94 -7.49 -4.03
C HIS A 86 5.56 -8.19 -2.82
N LYS A 87 6.89 -8.07 -2.69
CA LYS A 87 7.65 -8.58 -1.56
C LYS A 87 7.25 -7.92 -0.25
N THR A 88 7.34 -6.60 -0.18
CA THR A 88 6.94 -5.82 1.00
C THR A 88 5.49 -6.08 1.39
N ARG A 89 4.59 -6.24 0.41
CA ARG A 89 3.18 -6.59 0.64
C ARG A 89 3.03 -7.95 1.31
N TYR A 90 3.65 -9.03 0.82
CA TYR A 90 3.52 -10.34 1.47
C TYR A 90 4.16 -10.36 2.86
N GLU A 91 5.32 -9.70 3.05
CA GLU A 91 6.00 -9.63 4.35
C GLU A 91 5.16 -8.88 5.39
N THR A 92 4.55 -7.76 4.97
CA THR A 92 3.62 -6.99 5.82
C THR A 92 2.42 -7.84 6.23
N LEU A 93 1.81 -8.55 5.28
CA LEU A 93 0.67 -9.43 5.56
C LEU A 93 1.05 -10.58 6.48
N ASP A 94 2.20 -11.23 6.27
CA ASP A 94 2.72 -12.29 7.14
C ASP A 94 2.91 -11.79 8.58
N GLY A 95 3.45 -10.57 8.76
CA GLY A 95 3.57 -9.91 10.06
C GLY A 95 2.23 -9.63 10.75
N LEU A 96 1.16 -9.41 9.97
CA LEU A 96 -0.19 -9.16 10.48
C LEU A 96 -0.99 -10.45 10.78
N MET A 97 -0.48 -11.63 10.41
CA MET A 97 -1.19 -12.90 10.60
C MET A 97 -1.64 -13.16 12.05
N PRO A 98 -0.82 -12.94 13.10
CA PRO A 98 -1.26 -13.15 14.48
C PRO A 98 -2.50 -12.31 14.83
N LYS A 99 -2.55 -11.05 14.36
CA LYS A 99 -3.70 -10.17 14.55
C LYS A 99 -4.92 -10.68 13.77
N ALA A 100 -4.74 -11.03 12.50
CA ALA A 100 -5.82 -11.56 11.66
C ALA A 100 -6.43 -12.84 12.25
N PHE A 101 -5.60 -13.78 12.71
CA PHE A 101 -6.08 -14.99 13.37
C PHE A 101 -6.80 -14.72 14.70
N SER A 102 -6.36 -13.72 15.46
CA SER A 102 -7.06 -13.31 16.68
C SER A 102 -8.48 -12.81 16.38
N ILE A 103 -8.65 -12.05 15.29
CA ILE A 103 -9.95 -11.56 14.81
C ILE A 103 -10.78 -12.74 14.32
N LEU A 104 -10.22 -13.58 13.44
CA LEU A 104 -10.90 -14.77 12.90
C LEU A 104 -11.44 -15.64 14.03
N THR A 105 -10.62 -15.95 15.04
CA THR A 105 -11.02 -16.78 16.17
C THR A 105 -12.09 -16.08 17.02
N ARG A 106 -12.03 -14.76 17.19
CA ARG A 106 -13.03 -13.99 17.96
C ARG A 106 -14.42 -14.02 17.31
N TYR A 107 -14.50 -13.84 15.99
CA TYR A 107 -15.77 -13.70 15.27
C TYR A 107 -16.33 -15.03 14.76
N CYS A 108 -15.46 -15.98 14.38
CA CYS A 108 -15.84 -17.19 13.65
C CYS A 108 -15.75 -18.49 14.45
N SER A 109 -15.31 -18.45 15.72
CA SER A 109 -15.29 -19.66 16.58
C SER A 109 -16.67 -20.12 17.07
N ARG A 110 -17.73 -19.33 16.83
CA ARG A 110 -19.09 -19.59 17.35
C ARG A 110 -20.12 -20.01 16.30
N SER A 111 -19.86 -19.78 15.02
CA SER A 111 -20.82 -20.01 13.94
C SER A 111 -20.07 -20.66 12.80
N ASP A 112 -20.52 -21.86 12.46
CA ASP A 112 -20.20 -22.69 11.29
C ASP A 112 -18.98 -22.22 10.47
N PRO A 113 -17.86 -22.97 10.47
CA PRO A 113 -16.71 -22.65 9.63
C PRO A 113 -17.20 -22.65 8.18
N GLY A 114 -17.44 -21.46 7.62
CA GLY A 114 -17.87 -21.31 6.24
C GLY A 114 -16.96 -22.11 5.29
N PRO A 115 -17.37 -22.34 4.04
CA PRO A 115 -16.71 -23.27 3.11
C PRO A 115 -15.20 -22.99 2.86
N HIS A 116 -14.69 -21.83 3.32
CA HIS A 116 -13.32 -21.37 3.19
C HIS A 116 -12.55 -21.29 4.52
N ALA A 117 -13.06 -21.91 5.58
CA ALA A 117 -12.38 -21.98 6.86
C ALA A 117 -10.99 -22.61 6.70
N PRO A 118 -9.99 -22.14 7.46
CA PRO A 118 -8.62 -22.63 7.36
C PRO A 118 -8.60 -24.15 7.57
N ARG A 119 -8.16 -24.90 6.55
CA ARG A 119 -7.84 -26.32 6.74
C ARG A 119 -6.72 -26.39 7.78
N ARG A 120 -6.95 -27.18 8.84
CA ARG A 120 -5.91 -27.56 9.79
C ARG A 120 -4.94 -28.45 9.04
N ASN A 121 -3.74 -27.96 8.79
CA ASN A 121 -2.62 -28.81 8.40
C ASN A 121 -2.08 -29.49 9.65
#